data_AF-A0A8X7XIF6-F1
#
_entry.id   AF-A0A8X7XIF6-F1
#
_cell.length_a   1.000
_cell.length_b   1.000
_cell.length_c   1.000
_cell.angle_alpha   90.00
_cell.angle_beta   90.00
_cell.angle_gamma   90.00
#
_symmetry.space_group_name_H-M   'P 1'
#
loop_
_entity.id
_entity.type
_entity.pdbx_description
1 polymer ?
#
loop_
_entity_poly.entity_id
_entity_poly.type
_entity_poly.pdbx_seq_one_letter_code
_entity_poly.pdbx_strand_id
1 'polypeptide(L)'
;CCGAGTAADTEKTTDMLSSNLQLQSLSLGRNPRLIMACRILQDMLFRYRGQISAMLVLGGVDCTGPHIFTVSPFGSVLKLPFATMGSGDLPALSVFEDRFKPNMSVINPEVFLTHKRTDSGMEATCYVTGFFPRDIEVIWHNGGDDDLDFESGEVLPNEDGTYQAKKDIKTERKARRT
;
A
#
# COMPACT_ATOMS: atom_id res chain seq x y z
N CYS A 1 7.75 -5.76 0.08
CA CYS A 1 8.76 -4.69 0.16
C CYS A 1 8.47 -3.69 -0.96
N CYS A 2 8.87 -2.43 -0.79
CA CYS A 2 8.79 -1.41 -1.82
C CYS A 2 10.18 -1.22 -2.44
N GLY A 3 10.25 -0.97 -3.75
CA GLY A 3 11.52 -0.81 -4.46
C GLY A 3 11.60 0.51 -5.22
N ALA A 4 12.79 1.10 -5.23
CA ALA A 4 13.17 2.26 -6.02
C ALA A 4 14.52 2.01 -6.70
N GLY A 5 14.82 2.78 -7.76
CA GLY A 5 16.00 2.58 -8.60
C GLY A 5 15.67 1.84 -9.89
N THR A 6 16.54 0.93 -10.32
CA THR A 6 16.34 0.16 -11.55
C THR A 6 15.19 -0.83 -11.35
N ALA A 7 14.10 -0.66 -12.09
CA ALA A 7 12.90 -1.48 -11.94
C ALA A 7 13.18 -2.99 -12.01
N ALA A 8 13.96 -3.42 -13.01
CA ALA A 8 14.33 -4.83 -13.18
C ALA A 8 15.11 -5.39 -11.97
N ASP A 9 16.05 -4.61 -11.42
CA ASP A 9 16.81 -4.99 -10.24
C ASP A 9 15.90 -5.15 -9.03
N THR A 10 14.98 -4.20 -8.82
CA THR A 10 14.04 -4.23 -7.69
C THR A 10 13.08 -5.41 -7.75
N GLU A 11 12.55 -5.72 -8.94
CA GLU A 11 11.65 -6.86 -9.17
C GLU A 11 12.38 -8.17 -8.91
N LYS A 12 13.52 -8.40 -9.56
CA LYS A 12 14.26 -9.66 -9.44
C LYS A 12 14.87 -9.87 -8.06
N THR A 13 15.29 -8.80 -7.41
CA THR A 13 15.77 -8.88 -6.02
C THR A 13 14.64 -9.25 -5.07
N THR A 14 13.43 -8.72 -5.29
CA THR A 14 12.23 -9.04 -4.49
C THR A 14 11.76 -10.48 -4.73
N ASP A 15 11.76 -10.95 -5.98
CA ASP A 15 11.41 -12.33 -6.35
C ASP A 15 12.38 -13.36 -5.75
N MET A 16 13.68 -13.06 -5.79
CA MET A 16 14.70 -13.89 -5.17
C MET A 16 14.52 -13.94 -3.64
N LEU A 17 14.25 -12.79 -3.02
CA LEU A 17 14.02 -12.71 -1.59
C LEU A 17 12.78 -13.51 -1.17
N SER A 18 11.67 -13.36 -1.87
CA SER A 18 10.42 -14.07 -1.56
C SER A 18 10.62 -15.59 -1.63
N SER A 19 11.32 -16.07 -2.66
CA SER A 19 11.66 -17.49 -2.85
C SER A 19 12.52 -18.03 -1.71
N ASN A 20 13.59 -17.30 -1.33
CA ASN A 20 14.47 -17.70 -0.23
C ASN A 20 13.73 -17.74 1.12
N LEU A 21 12.85 -16.76 1.37
CA LEU A 21 12.06 -16.73 2.60
C LEU A 21 11.01 -17.84 2.66
N GLN A 22 10.40 -18.21 1.54
CA GLN A 22 9.49 -19.35 1.46
C GLN A 22 10.22 -20.66 1.78
N LEU A 23 11.38 -20.90 1.16
CA LEU A 23 12.22 -22.07 1.45
C LEU A 23 12.65 -22.10 2.92
N GLN A 24 13.04 -20.94 3.47
CA GLN A 24 13.42 -20.83 4.87
C GLN A 24 12.25 -21.10 5.82
N SER A 25 11.04 -20.62 5.48
CA SER A 25 9.83 -20.89 6.24
C SER A 25 9.51 -22.39 6.29
N LEU A 26 9.60 -23.05 5.13
CA LEU A 26 9.40 -24.50 5.01
C LEU A 26 10.45 -25.30 5.79
N SER A 27 11.71 -24.90 5.71
CA SER A 27 12.81 -25.57 6.41
C SER A 27 12.75 -25.41 7.93
N LEU A 28 12.37 -24.22 8.41
CA LEU A 28 12.32 -23.92 9.84
C LEU A 28 10.97 -24.25 10.50
N GLY A 29 9.94 -24.56 9.70
CA GLY A 29 8.58 -24.77 10.20
C GLY A 29 7.97 -23.57 10.92
N ARG A 30 8.47 -22.35 10.64
CA ARG A 30 7.99 -21.10 11.26
C ARG A 30 8.15 -19.92 10.30
N ASN A 31 7.31 -18.91 10.49
CA ASN A 31 7.39 -17.69 9.70
C ASN A 31 8.75 -16.99 9.84
N PRO A 32 9.33 -16.49 8.74
CA PRO A 32 10.60 -15.80 8.79
C PRO A 32 10.47 -14.44 9.48
N ARG A 33 11.55 -14.04 10.16
CA ARG A 33 11.71 -12.72 10.78
C ARG A 33 12.23 -11.72 9.76
N LEU A 34 11.90 -10.44 9.95
CA LEU A 34 12.34 -9.39 9.02
C LEU A 34 13.87 -9.27 8.93
N ILE A 35 14.55 -9.50 10.05
CA ILE A 35 16.02 -9.46 10.09
C ILE A 35 16.67 -10.49 9.15
N MET A 36 16.01 -11.63 8.91
CA MET A 36 16.53 -12.64 7.99
C MET A 36 16.45 -12.15 6.54
N ALA A 37 15.32 -11.53 6.17
CA ALA A 37 15.14 -10.89 4.88
C ALA A 37 16.19 -9.79 4.64
N CYS A 38 16.39 -8.90 5.63
CA CYS A 38 17.42 -7.86 5.55
C CYS A 38 18.82 -8.44 5.36
N ARG A 39 19.16 -9.53 6.05
CA ARG A 39 20.48 -10.16 5.94
C ARG A 39 20.74 -10.75 4.54
N ILE A 40 19.73 -11.40 3.95
CA ILE A 40 19.80 -11.96 2.59
C ILE A 40 20.05 -10.84 1.57
N LEU A 41 19.26 -9.76 1.65
CA LEU A 41 19.40 -8.61 0.76
C LEU A 41 20.74 -7.90 0.94
N GLN A 42 21.15 -7.66 2.18
CA GLN A 42 22.42 -7.02 2.50
C GLN A 42 23.60 -7.78 1.90
N ASP A 43 23.66 -9.09 2.11
CA ASP A 43 24.76 -9.94 1.60
C ASP A 43 24.77 -9.95 0.07
N MET A 44 23.61 -10.07 -0.57
CA MET A 44 23.51 -10.02 -2.03
C MET A 44 23.96 -8.66 -2.59
N LEU A 45 23.37 -7.56 -2.16
CA LEU A 45 23.67 -6.22 -2.68
C LEU A 45 25.12 -5.80 -2.41
N PHE A 46 25.67 -6.17 -1.24
CA PHE A 46 27.07 -5.91 -0.90
C PHE A 46 28.03 -6.67 -1.84
N ARG A 47 27.73 -7.93 -2.18
CA ARG A 47 28.55 -8.73 -3.12
C ARG A 47 28.62 -8.09 -4.52
N TYR A 48 27.51 -7.52 -4.98
CA TYR A 48 27.44 -6.85 -6.28
C TYR A 48 27.95 -5.40 -6.27
N ARG A 49 28.40 -4.87 -5.12
CA ARG A 49 29.05 -3.55 -4.98
C ARG A 49 28.32 -2.40 -5.69
N GLY A 50 26.99 -2.39 -5.62
CA GLY A 50 26.15 -1.35 -6.24
C GLY A 50 25.89 -1.52 -7.74
N GLN A 51 26.31 -2.63 -8.37
CA GLN A 51 25.90 -2.97 -9.75
C GLN A 51 24.40 -3.26 -9.85
N ILE A 52 23.81 -3.77 -8.76
CA ILE A 52 22.37 -3.94 -8.61
C ILE A 52 21.84 -2.69 -7.91
N SER A 53 21.16 -1.84 -8.65
CA SER A 53 20.66 -0.55 -8.16
C SER A 53 19.23 -0.69 -7.62
N ALA A 54 19.10 -1.51 -6.58
CA ALA A 54 17.85 -1.71 -5.85
C ALA A 54 17.89 -1.01 -4.49
N MET A 55 17.10 0.05 -4.36
CA MET A 55 16.81 0.71 -3.09
C MET A 55 15.51 0.14 -2.53
N LEU A 56 15.56 -0.49 -1.36
CA LEU A 56 14.41 -1.24 -0.86
C LEU A 56 13.95 -0.73 0.51
N VAL A 57 12.63 -0.61 0.67
CA VAL A 57 11.99 -0.45 1.98
C VAL A 57 11.34 -1.78 2.37
N LEU A 58 11.81 -2.36 3.47
CA LEU A 58 11.29 -3.59 4.06
C LEU A 58 10.47 -3.26 5.30
N GLY A 59 9.16 -3.41 5.20
CA GLY A 59 8.25 -3.36 6.34
C GLY A 59 7.66 -4.74 6.61
N GLY A 60 7.39 -5.02 7.88
CA GLY A 60 6.62 -6.18 8.29
C GLY A 60 6.63 -6.40 9.79
N VAL A 61 5.88 -7.41 10.22
CA VAL A 61 5.64 -7.71 11.64
C VAL A 61 6.13 -9.11 11.92
N ASP A 62 6.99 -9.25 12.92
CA ASP A 62 7.44 -10.56 13.40
C ASP A 62 7.14 -10.73 14.89
N CYS A 63 7.63 -11.82 15.49
CA CYS A 63 7.41 -12.11 16.91
C CYS A 63 7.96 -11.05 17.88
N THR A 64 8.79 -10.11 17.40
CA THR A 64 9.33 -9.00 18.19
C THR A 64 8.61 -7.67 17.93
N GLY A 65 7.62 -7.66 17.03
CA GLY A 65 6.80 -6.49 16.71
C GLY A 65 6.96 -6.00 15.26
N PRO A 66 6.41 -4.82 14.95
CA PRO A 66 6.55 -4.18 13.64
C PRO A 66 7.94 -3.57 13.49
N HIS A 67 8.55 -3.76 12.31
CA HIS A 67 9.83 -3.15 11.96
C HIS A 67 9.79 -2.61 10.55
N ILE A 68 10.49 -1.50 10.33
CA ILE A 68 10.77 -0.93 9.02
C ILE A 68 12.29 -0.80 8.87
N PHE A 69 12.81 -1.30 7.75
CA PHE A 69 14.20 -1.21 7.36
C PHE A 69 14.32 -0.60 5.98
N THR A 70 15.37 0.19 5.76
CA THR A 70 15.84 0.56 4.42
C THR A 70 17.09 -0.23 4.08
N VAL A 71 17.19 -0.65 2.82
CA VAL A 71 18.36 -1.33 2.28
C VAL A 71 18.85 -0.55 1.07
N SER A 72 20.10 -0.11 1.13
CA SER A 72 20.77 0.63 0.05
C SER A 72 21.39 -0.33 -0.99
N PRO A 73 21.57 0.09 -2.25
CA PRO A 73 22.30 -0.66 -3.28
C PRO A 73 23.71 -1.10 -2.85
N PHE A 74 24.33 -0.41 -1.90
CA PHE A 74 25.63 -0.75 -1.35
C PHE A 74 25.59 -1.77 -0.19
N GLY A 75 24.40 -2.28 0.16
CA GLY A 75 24.21 -3.25 1.25
C GLY A 75 24.20 -2.62 2.65
N SER A 76 24.13 -1.30 2.77
CA SER A 76 23.84 -0.67 4.07
C SER A 76 22.38 -0.87 4.44
N VAL A 77 22.13 -1.12 5.73
CA VAL A 77 20.79 -1.36 6.28
C VAL A 77 20.57 -0.41 7.44
N LEU A 78 19.43 0.27 7.44
CA LEU A 78 19.05 1.19 8.51
C LEU A 78 17.65 0.84 9.01
N LYS A 79 17.48 0.80 10.33
CA LYS A 79 16.18 0.59 10.98
C LYS A 79 15.63 1.95 11.41
N LEU A 80 14.43 2.30 10.95
CA LEU A 80 13.81 3.60 11.20
C LEU A 80 12.32 3.46 11.56
N PRO A 81 11.74 4.43 12.27
CA PRO A 81 10.29 4.46 12.52
C PRO A 81 9.46 4.75 11.27
N PHE A 82 10.03 5.46 10.29
CA PHE A 82 9.48 5.70 8.95
C PHE A 82 10.63 5.73 7.94
N ALA A 83 10.33 5.52 6.67
CA ALA A 83 11.35 5.44 5.63
C ALA A 83 10.84 6.04 4.31
N THR A 84 11.70 6.78 3.64
CA THR A 84 11.48 7.32 2.30
C THR A 84 12.66 6.94 1.41
N MET A 85 12.38 6.58 0.16
CA MET A 85 13.38 6.19 -0.84
C MET A 85 12.88 6.61 -2.23
N GLY A 86 13.81 6.73 -3.19
CA GLY A 86 13.50 7.11 -4.57
C GLY A 86 13.57 8.62 -4.81
N SER A 87 13.11 9.08 -5.97
CA SER A 87 13.21 10.49 -6.38
C SER A 87 12.31 11.44 -5.58
N GLY A 88 11.27 10.92 -4.93
CA GLY A 88 10.34 11.68 -4.08
C GLY A 88 10.66 11.57 -2.59
N ASP A 89 11.87 11.17 -2.20
CA ASP A 89 12.22 10.90 -0.82
C ASP A 89 12.25 12.17 0.05
N LEU A 90 12.81 13.27 -0.42
CA LEU A 90 12.92 14.53 0.34
C LEU A 90 11.56 15.19 0.60
N PRO A 91 10.66 15.35 -0.39
CA PRO A 91 9.31 15.87 -0.13
C PRO A 91 8.49 14.95 0.77
N ALA A 92 8.64 13.62 0.64
CA ALA A 92 7.97 12.69 1.54
C ALA A 92 8.55 12.77 2.95
N LEU A 93 9.87 12.95 3.08
CA LEU A 93 10.55 13.07 4.36
C LEU A 93 10.10 14.31 5.11
N SER A 94 9.91 15.45 4.43
CA SER A 94 9.42 16.68 5.09
C SER A 94 8.02 16.49 5.70
N VAL A 95 7.14 15.75 5.04
CA VAL A 95 5.80 15.42 5.58
C VAL A 95 5.92 14.48 6.78
N PHE A 96 6.82 13.50 6.73
CA PHE A 96 7.04 12.62 7.88
C PHE A 96 7.63 13.39 9.08
N GLU A 97 8.63 14.24 8.87
CA GLU A 97 9.22 15.05 9.95
C GLU A 97 8.22 16.02 10.58
N ASP A 98 7.28 16.56 9.80
CA ASP A 98 6.24 17.48 10.29
C ASP A 98 5.10 16.76 11.05
N ARG A 99 4.62 15.63 10.52
CA ARG A 99 3.34 15.03 10.95
C ARG A 99 3.46 13.71 11.71
N PHE A 100 4.59 13.00 11.58
CA PHE A 100 4.75 11.69 12.21
C PHE A 100 4.75 11.81 13.74
N LYS A 101 3.97 10.96 14.40
CA LYS A 101 3.99 10.79 15.85
C LYS A 101 4.17 9.32 16.21
N PRO A 102 5.02 8.96 17.17
CA PRO A 102 5.08 7.60 17.67
C PRO A 102 3.71 7.16 18.21
N ASN A 103 3.34 5.89 17.98
CA ASN A 103 2.08 5.30 18.43
C ASN A 103 0.82 5.99 17.88
N MET A 104 0.84 6.44 16.62
CA MET A 104 -0.37 6.89 15.93
C MET A 104 -1.43 5.78 15.88
N SER A 105 -2.69 6.16 16.11
CA SER A 105 -3.84 5.27 15.94
C SER A 105 -4.14 5.05 14.46
N VAL A 106 -4.57 3.84 14.10
CA VAL A 106 -5.15 3.58 12.79
C VAL A 106 -6.43 4.40 12.66
N ILE A 107 -6.46 5.30 11.68
CA ILE A 107 -7.65 6.08 11.33
C ILE A 107 -8.40 5.28 10.27
N ASN A 108 -9.60 4.81 10.61
CA ASN A 108 -10.47 4.19 9.61
C ASN A 108 -11.24 5.29 8.89
N PRO A 109 -11.34 5.25 7.56
CA PRO A 109 -12.20 6.18 6.84
C PRO A 109 -13.65 6.00 7.26
N GLU A 110 -14.37 7.11 7.33
CA GLU A 110 -15.81 7.11 7.53
C GLU A 110 -16.50 6.91 6.18
N VAL A 111 -17.47 6.00 6.13
CA VAL A 111 -18.21 5.64 4.91
C VAL A 111 -19.69 5.90 5.12
N PHE A 112 -20.28 6.72 4.24
CA PHE A 112 -21.70 7.02 4.23
C PHE A 112 -22.31 6.58 2.90
N LEU A 113 -23.45 5.90 2.98
CA LEU A 113 -24.19 5.44 1.81
C LEU A 113 -25.53 6.17 1.77
N THR A 114 -25.79 6.86 0.68
CA THR A 114 -27.11 7.45 0.40
C THR A 114 -27.68 6.82 -0.86
N HIS A 115 -29.01 6.81 -0.97
CA HIS A 115 -29.67 6.34 -2.17
C HIS A 115 -30.87 7.23 -2.50
N LYS A 116 -31.13 7.40 -3.78
CA LYS A 116 -32.33 8.06 -4.29
C LYS A 116 -32.97 7.21 -5.38
N ARG A 117 -34.30 7.25 -5.41
CA ARG A 117 -35.09 6.61 -6.46
C ARG A 117 -35.25 7.60 -7.60
N THR A 118 -34.86 7.20 -8.80
CA THR A 118 -35.03 7.97 -10.03
C THR A 118 -36.01 7.26 -10.96
N ASP A 119 -36.47 7.96 -12.00
CA ASP A 119 -37.37 7.37 -13.00
C ASP A 119 -36.70 6.22 -13.78
N SER A 120 -35.36 6.23 -13.87
CA SER A 120 -34.54 5.22 -14.54
C SER A 120 -34.08 4.07 -13.62
N GLY A 121 -34.26 4.16 -12.30
CA GLY A 121 -33.81 3.12 -11.38
C GLY A 121 -33.50 3.60 -9.96
N MET A 122 -32.47 3.00 -9.37
CA MET A 122 -31.95 3.38 -8.05
C MET A 122 -30.52 3.90 -8.22
N GLU A 123 -30.27 5.12 -7.77
CA GLU A 123 -28.94 5.72 -7.75
C GLU A 123 -28.44 5.70 -6.30
N ALA A 124 -27.32 5.03 -6.07
CA ALA A 124 -26.66 4.98 -4.78
C ALA A 124 -25.36 5.78 -4.85
N THR A 125 -25.09 6.54 -3.80
CA THR A 125 -23.87 7.33 -3.64
C THR A 125 -23.13 6.83 -2.41
N CYS A 126 -21.86 6.49 -2.59
CA CYS A 126 -20.92 6.24 -1.50
C CYS A 126 -20.06 7.48 -1.28
N TYR A 127 -20.07 8.01 -0.06
CA TYR A 127 -19.17 9.05 0.41
C TYR A 127 -18.16 8.41 1.34
N VAL A 128 -16.88 8.64 1.10
CA VAL A 128 -15.78 8.18 1.96
C VAL A 128 -14.98 9.41 2.37
N THR A 129 -14.68 9.58 3.66
CA THR A 129 -13.93 10.73 4.18
C THR A 129 -12.99 10.32 5.32
N GLY A 130 -12.04 11.19 5.69
CA GLY A 130 -11.10 10.93 6.78
C GLY A 130 -9.95 10.00 6.41
N PHE A 131 -9.69 9.77 5.11
CA PHE A 131 -8.57 8.94 4.66
C PHE A 131 -7.33 9.75 4.30
N PHE A 132 -6.18 9.10 4.44
CA PHE A 132 -4.87 9.58 3.98
C PHE A 132 -3.98 8.34 3.72
N PRO A 133 -3.15 8.28 2.67
CA PRO A 133 -2.87 9.32 1.66
C PRO A 133 -4.00 9.49 0.63
N ARG A 134 -3.85 10.45 -0.31
CA ARG A 134 -4.87 10.79 -1.33
C ARG A 134 -5.27 9.63 -2.23
N ASP A 135 -4.32 8.74 -2.52
CA ASP A 135 -4.50 7.66 -3.48
C ASP A 135 -5.29 6.50 -2.85
N ILE A 136 -6.59 6.49 -3.12
CA ILE A 136 -7.50 5.43 -2.67
C ILE A 136 -8.34 4.88 -3.83
N GLU A 137 -8.81 3.66 -3.66
CA GLU A 137 -9.74 3.01 -4.58
C GLU A 137 -11.04 2.67 -3.83
N VAL A 138 -12.18 3.15 -4.34
CA VAL A 138 -13.51 2.79 -3.82
C VAL A 138 -14.15 1.83 -4.81
N ILE A 139 -14.37 0.58 -4.41
CA ILE A 139 -14.92 -0.48 -5.26
C ILE A 139 -16.33 -0.85 -4.78
N TRP A 140 -17.27 -0.96 -5.71
CA TRP A 140 -18.59 -1.51 -5.43
C TRP A 140 -18.57 -2.99 -5.79
N HIS A 141 -18.88 -3.86 -4.83
CA HIS A 141 -18.92 -5.30 -5.07
C HIS A 141 -20.38 -5.77 -5.14
N ASN A 142 -20.83 -6.22 -6.32
CA ASN A 142 -22.17 -6.78 -6.51
C ASN A 142 -22.10 -8.26 -6.88
N GLY A 143 -21.79 -9.12 -5.90
CA GLY A 143 -22.05 -10.57 -5.92
C GLY A 143 -21.62 -11.42 -7.12
N GLY A 144 -20.87 -10.90 -8.11
CA GLY A 144 -20.37 -11.65 -9.28
C GLY A 144 -20.48 -10.97 -10.66
N ASP A 145 -20.83 -9.68 -10.78
CA ASP A 145 -20.79 -8.94 -12.07
C ASP A 145 -19.88 -7.70 -11.87
N ASP A 146 -18.67 -7.72 -12.45
CA ASP A 146 -17.60 -6.73 -12.21
C ASP A 146 -17.72 -5.46 -13.08
N ASP A 147 -18.67 -5.41 -14.02
CA ASP A 147 -18.79 -4.33 -15.01
C ASP A 147 -20.07 -3.50 -14.80
N LEU A 148 -20.05 -2.60 -13.82
CA LEU A 148 -21.00 -1.48 -13.79
C LEU A 148 -20.26 -0.21 -14.18
N ASP A 149 -20.81 0.56 -15.13
CA ASP A 149 -20.23 1.86 -15.53
C ASP A 149 -20.09 2.76 -14.30
N PHE A 150 -18.83 3.07 -13.94
CA PHE A 150 -18.50 3.84 -12.76
C PHE A 150 -18.24 5.30 -13.13
N GLU A 151 -18.98 6.22 -12.51
CA GLU A 151 -18.54 7.61 -12.40
C GLU A 151 -17.73 7.75 -11.11
N SER A 152 -16.40 7.78 -11.23
CA SER A 152 -15.53 8.14 -10.11
C SER A 152 -15.59 9.66 -9.92
N GLY A 153 -16.07 10.10 -8.75
CA GLY A 153 -15.93 11.50 -8.36
C GLY A 153 -14.46 11.87 -8.11
N GLU A 154 -14.19 13.17 -8.10
CA GLU A 154 -12.87 13.71 -7.77
C GLU A 154 -12.56 13.52 -6.27
N VAL A 155 -11.30 13.24 -5.94
CA VAL A 155 -10.81 13.21 -4.55
C VAL A 155 -10.48 14.64 -4.12
N LEU A 156 -11.21 15.13 -3.10
CA LEU A 156 -11.10 16.49 -2.57
C LEU A 156 -10.40 16.49 -1.20
N PRO A 157 -9.60 17.52 -0.88
CA PRO A 157 -9.00 17.68 0.44
C PRO A 157 -10.01 18.19 1.48
N ASN A 158 -9.85 17.75 2.73
CA ASN A 158 -10.53 18.27 3.92
C ASN A 158 -9.63 19.30 4.65
N GLU A 159 -10.22 20.13 5.51
CA GLU A 159 -9.47 21.14 6.29
C GLU A 159 -8.53 20.54 7.34
N ASP A 160 -8.82 19.32 7.80
CA ASP A 160 -8.01 18.58 8.78
C ASP A 160 -6.78 17.88 8.15
N GLY A 161 -6.58 18.02 6.83
CA GLY A 161 -5.51 17.38 6.08
C GLY A 161 -5.78 15.94 5.65
N THR A 162 -6.99 15.42 5.87
CA THR A 162 -7.47 14.17 5.26
C THR A 162 -8.13 14.45 3.90
N TYR A 163 -8.58 13.41 3.22
CA TYR A 163 -9.26 13.50 1.93
C TYR A 163 -10.66 12.91 2.00
N GLN A 164 -11.50 13.30 1.04
CA GLN A 164 -12.83 12.78 0.80
C GLN A 164 -13.02 12.42 -0.67
N ALA A 165 -13.81 11.38 -0.92
CA ALA A 165 -14.17 10.90 -2.24
C ALA A 165 -15.65 10.53 -2.29
N LYS A 166 -16.24 10.67 -3.47
CA LYS A 166 -17.62 10.29 -3.74
C LYS A 166 -17.65 9.36 -4.95
N LYS A 167 -18.40 8.25 -4.87
CA LYS A 167 -18.64 7.35 -6.00
C LYS A 167 -20.13 7.09 -6.17
N ASP A 168 -20.62 7.35 -7.38
CA ASP A 168 -22.03 7.13 -7.75
C ASP A 168 -22.18 5.83 -8.53
N ILE A 169 -23.27 5.11 -8.28
CA ILE A 169 -23.66 3.93 -9.05
C ILE A 169 -25.15 3.99 -9.38
N LYS A 170 -25.47 3.73 -10.66
CA LYS A 170 -26.85 3.60 -11.13
C LYS A 170 -27.16 2.11 -11.29
N THR A 171 -28.22 1.66 -10.65
CA THR A 171 -28.67 0.28 -10.73
C THR A 171 -29.94 0.22 -11.57
N GLU A 172 -29.89 -0.49 -12.68
CA GLU A 172 -31.07 -0.78 -13.50
C GLU A 172 -31.89 -1.93 -12.89
N ARG A 173 -33.21 -1.88 -13.02
CA ARG A 173 -34.06 -3.04 -12.66
C ARG A 173 -33.90 -4.10 -13.75
N LYS A 174 -33.10 -5.15 -13.50
CA LYS A 174 -33.20 -6.40 -14.30
C LYS A 174 -34.66 -6.88 -14.21
N ALA A 175 -35.37 -6.84 -15.34
CA ALA A 175 -36.75 -7.30 -15.43
C ALA A 175 -36.82 -8.77 -14.98
N ARG A 176 -37.65 -9.05 -13.97
CA ARG A 176 -37.90 -10.40 -13.46
C ARG A 176 -38.54 -11.21 -14.60
N ARG A 177 -37.77 -12.07 -15.27
CA ARG A 177 -38.30 -13.03 -16.26
C ARG A 177 -39.31 -13.94 -15.53
N THR A 178 -40.58 -13.76 -15.85
CA THR A 178 -41.68 -14.70 -15.58
C THR A 178 -41.54 -15.98 -16.38
#